data_AF-A0A258AE97-F1
#
_entry.id   AF-A0A258AE97-F1
#
_cell.length_a   1.000
_cell.length_b   1.000
_cell.length_c   1.000
_cell.angle_alpha   90.00
_cell.angle_beta   90.00
_cell.angle_gamma   90.00
#
_symmetry.space_group_name_H-M   'P 1'
#
loop_
_entity.id
_entity.type
_entity.pdbx_description
1 polymer ?
#
loop_
_entity_poly.entity_id
_entity_poly.type
_entity_poly.pdbx_seq_one_letter_code
_entity_poly.pdbx_strand_id
1 'polypeptide(L)'
;RYGDNPHQKTSLYGNFGDYFVKLHGKDLSYTNVLDIHAAAEIALEFRRPTVAILKHTNPCGVGCADEDLREAWQKAFETDKQAPFGGVIVVNRSMTLGLARIISEIFTDVIIAPDFDADARALLQKKKNLRLIQMLPGVAEALTEPTIRSAPGGVMVMDSDSRALGLDDLESKVKTIRPPTRDELEAMRFGWRVVKHVKSNAIVFATSDRTLAIGAGQMSRVDSCRIAIWKAKEAGLSLKGCIVASDAMFPFPDGLIAAAEDWRV
;
A
#
# COMPACT_ATOMS: atom_id res chain seq x y z
N ARG A 1 7.89 -22.09 -2.54
CA ARG A 1 9.35 -22.40 -2.48
C ARG A 1 9.79 -22.83 -1.08
N TYR A 2 9.68 -21.96 -0.08
CA TYR A 2 9.87 -22.21 1.36
C TYR A 2 8.89 -21.29 2.12
N GLY A 3 8.76 -21.48 3.43
CA GLY A 3 7.93 -20.68 4.33
C GLY A 3 8.45 -19.26 4.50
N ASP A 4 8.20 -18.64 5.65
CA ASP A 4 8.65 -17.28 5.91
C ASP A 4 10.20 -17.20 5.89
N ASN A 5 10.85 -18.26 6.38
CA ASN A 5 12.30 -18.42 6.38
C ASN A 5 12.72 -19.68 5.59
N PRO A 6 13.95 -19.72 5.03
CA PRO A 6 14.41 -20.80 4.14
C PRO A 6 14.32 -22.23 4.72
N HIS A 7 14.43 -22.38 6.04
CA HIS A 7 14.36 -23.67 6.72
C HIS A 7 12.93 -24.21 6.88
N GLN A 8 11.92 -23.36 6.70
CA GLN A 8 10.52 -23.72 6.87
C GLN A 8 9.96 -24.28 5.56
N LYS A 9 9.31 -25.45 5.62
CA LYS A 9 8.54 -25.97 4.48
C LYS A 9 7.19 -25.28 4.42
N THR A 10 6.61 -25.18 3.23
CA THR A 10 5.29 -24.56 3.05
C THR A 10 4.53 -25.23 1.91
N SER A 11 3.21 -25.10 1.93
CA SER A 11 2.30 -25.52 0.86
C SER A 11 1.13 -24.54 0.82
N LEU A 12 0.65 -24.24 -0.40
CA LEU A 12 -0.53 -23.43 -0.62
C LEU A 12 -1.70 -24.36 -0.97
N TYR A 13 -2.80 -24.25 -0.23
CA TYR A 13 -4.02 -25.04 -0.42
C TYR A 13 -5.16 -24.14 -0.89
N GLY A 14 -6.14 -24.72 -1.57
CA GLY A 14 -7.28 -24.00 -2.15
C GLY A 14 -7.06 -23.60 -3.60
N ASN A 15 -7.87 -22.65 -4.06
CA ASN A 15 -7.99 -22.27 -5.46
C ASN A 15 -7.39 -20.89 -5.77
N PHE A 16 -6.22 -20.59 -5.19
CA PHE A 16 -5.52 -19.31 -5.41
C PHE A 16 -5.36 -18.92 -6.90
N GLY A 17 -5.20 -19.92 -7.77
CA GLY A 17 -5.07 -19.73 -9.22
C GLY A 17 -6.35 -19.23 -9.92
N ASP A 18 -7.51 -19.37 -9.30
CA ASP A 18 -8.79 -18.85 -9.83
C ASP A 18 -8.88 -17.32 -9.68
N TYR A 19 -8.03 -16.74 -8.83
CA TYR A 19 -8.01 -15.32 -8.48
C TYR A 19 -6.72 -14.62 -8.94
N PHE A 20 -5.59 -15.33 -8.92
CA PHE A 20 -4.28 -14.78 -9.26
C PHE A 20 -3.51 -15.68 -10.22
N VAL A 21 -3.20 -15.17 -11.42
CA VAL A 21 -2.49 -15.92 -12.46
C VAL A 21 -1.03 -15.45 -12.55
N LYS A 22 -0.08 -16.36 -12.35
CA LYS A 22 1.35 -16.09 -12.58
C LYS A 22 1.67 -16.13 -14.08
N LEU A 23 1.80 -14.97 -14.70
CA LEU A 23 2.09 -14.81 -16.14
C LEU A 23 3.57 -15.01 -16.51
N HIS A 24 4.47 -14.85 -15.54
CA HIS A 24 5.92 -14.94 -15.72
C HIS A 24 6.66 -15.12 -14.40
N GLY A 25 7.91 -15.57 -14.48
CA GLY A 25 8.88 -15.48 -13.39
C GLY A 25 9.05 -16.74 -12.56
N LYS A 26 9.89 -16.60 -11.52
CA LYS A 26 10.18 -17.66 -10.55
C LYS A 26 8.93 -18.12 -9.81
N ASP A 27 9.01 -19.27 -9.16
CA ASP A 27 7.94 -19.74 -8.28
C ASP A 27 7.71 -18.80 -7.09
N LEU A 28 6.46 -18.76 -6.63
CA LEU A 28 6.07 -17.96 -5.47
C LEU A 28 6.70 -18.52 -4.19
N SER A 29 7.25 -17.63 -3.36
CA SER A 29 7.52 -17.93 -1.94
C SER A 29 6.24 -17.75 -1.12
N TYR A 30 6.28 -18.20 0.14
CA TYR A 30 5.23 -17.90 1.11
C TYR A 30 4.99 -16.39 1.24
N THR A 31 6.07 -15.61 1.39
CA THR A 31 6.00 -14.14 1.48
C THR A 31 5.42 -13.49 0.24
N ASN A 32 5.70 -14.00 -0.97
CA ASN A 32 5.10 -13.47 -2.19
C ASN A 32 3.57 -13.64 -2.20
N VAL A 33 3.05 -14.74 -1.65
CA VAL A 33 1.59 -14.94 -1.56
C VAL A 33 0.97 -13.92 -0.60
N LEU A 34 1.63 -13.65 0.54
CA LEU A 34 1.20 -12.61 1.48
C LEU A 34 1.24 -11.21 0.85
N ASP A 35 2.31 -10.89 0.12
CA ASP A 35 2.43 -9.59 -0.56
C ASP A 35 1.41 -9.44 -1.69
N ILE A 36 1.09 -10.52 -2.44
CA ILE A 36 0.04 -10.50 -3.49
C ILE A 36 -1.33 -10.22 -2.87
N HIS A 37 -1.64 -10.83 -1.72
CA HIS A 37 -2.88 -10.58 -1.00
C HIS A 37 -2.97 -9.11 -0.55
N ALA A 38 -1.95 -8.59 0.13
CA ALA A 38 -1.91 -7.19 0.56
C ALA A 38 -1.95 -6.20 -0.62
N ALA A 39 -1.33 -6.57 -1.74
CA ALA A 39 -1.39 -5.78 -2.97
C ALA A 39 -2.80 -5.72 -3.56
N ALA A 40 -3.54 -6.82 -3.54
CA ALA A 40 -4.92 -6.83 -4.00
C ALA A 40 -5.82 -5.94 -3.13
N GLU A 41 -5.67 -6.02 -1.80
CA GLU A 41 -6.43 -5.20 -0.85
C GLU A 41 -6.25 -3.70 -1.11
N ILE A 42 -5.00 -3.22 -1.22
CA ILE A 42 -4.74 -1.80 -1.46
C ILE A 42 -5.12 -1.35 -2.88
N ALA A 43 -5.00 -2.22 -3.89
CA ALA A 43 -5.39 -1.88 -5.27
C ALA A 43 -6.88 -1.55 -5.39
N LEU A 44 -7.71 -2.27 -4.62
CA LEU A 44 -9.17 -2.17 -4.68
C LEU A 44 -9.74 -1.01 -3.85
N GLU A 45 -8.94 -0.35 -3.01
CA GLU A 45 -9.37 0.88 -2.31
C GLU A 45 -9.59 2.06 -3.26
N PHE A 46 -8.93 2.05 -4.43
CA PHE A 46 -8.85 3.22 -5.30
C PHE A 46 -9.54 2.98 -6.64
N ARG A 47 -10.42 3.93 -6.99
CA ARG A 47 -10.99 4.02 -8.34
C ARG A 47 -10.11 4.79 -9.31
N ARG A 48 -9.33 5.78 -8.88
CA ARG A 48 -8.42 6.55 -9.76
C ARG A 48 -7.26 5.67 -10.24
N PRO A 49 -6.59 5.95 -11.37
CA PRO A 49 -5.32 5.31 -11.69
C PRO A 49 -4.33 5.44 -10.53
N THR A 50 -3.92 4.31 -9.96
CA THR A 50 -3.13 4.24 -8.73
C THR A 50 -1.98 3.27 -8.87
N VAL A 51 -0.84 3.68 -8.34
CA VAL A 51 0.32 2.83 -8.13
C VAL A 51 0.63 2.81 -6.64
N ALA A 52 0.78 1.61 -6.09
CA ALA A 52 1.31 1.41 -4.74
C ALA A 52 2.59 0.57 -4.80
N ILE A 53 3.51 0.87 -3.88
CA ILE A 53 4.76 0.16 -3.72
C ILE A 53 4.73 -0.47 -2.34
N LEU A 54 4.81 -1.79 -2.28
CA LEU A 54 4.80 -2.55 -1.03
C LEU A 54 6.17 -3.16 -0.74
N LYS A 55 6.44 -3.29 0.56
CA LYS A 55 7.55 -4.08 1.09
C LYS A 55 7.08 -4.78 2.36
N HIS A 56 7.18 -6.11 2.40
CA HIS A 56 6.74 -6.91 3.55
C HIS A 56 5.29 -6.57 3.97
N THR A 57 4.36 -6.63 3.01
CA THR A 57 2.93 -6.30 3.16
C THR A 57 2.60 -4.85 3.56
N ASN A 58 3.58 -3.97 3.74
CA ASN A 58 3.36 -2.57 4.09
C ASN A 58 3.57 -1.67 2.86
N PRO A 59 2.72 -0.65 2.62
CA PRO A 59 3.00 0.35 1.62
C PRO A 59 4.16 1.24 2.08
N CYS A 60 5.14 1.44 1.20
CA CYS A 60 6.18 2.46 1.36
C CYS A 60 5.94 3.70 0.50
N GLY A 61 5.00 3.62 -0.46
CA GLY A 61 4.53 4.75 -1.24
C GLY A 61 3.25 4.42 -2.01
N VAL A 62 2.32 5.36 -2.08
CA VAL A 62 1.08 5.26 -2.84
C VAL A 62 0.84 6.58 -3.56
N GLY A 63 0.54 6.51 -4.85
CA GLY A 63 0.28 7.67 -5.70
C GLY A 63 -0.89 7.42 -6.63
N CYS A 64 -1.69 8.46 -6.83
CA CYS A 64 -2.81 8.52 -7.76
C CYS A 64 -2.54 9.56 -8.83
N ALA A 65 -3.04 9.28 -10.03
CA ALA A 65 -3.11 10.22 -11.14
C ALA A 65 -4.54 10.24 -11.68
N ASP A 66 -4.80 11.14 -12.63
CA ASP A 66 -6.10 11.20 -13.27
C ASP A 66 -6.16 10.31 -14.51
N GLU A 67 -5.05 10.20 -15.25
CA GLU A 67 -4.96 9.39 -16.47
C GLU A 67 -3.69 8.55 -16.54
N ASP A 68 -2.51 9.16 -16.35
CA ASP A 68 -1.23 8.50 -16.60
C ASP A 68 -0.65 7.83 -15.35
N LEU A 69 -0.52 6.50 -15.40
CA LEU A 69 0.10 5.72 -14.34
C LEU A 69 1.57 6.08 -14.06
N ARG A 70 2.28 6.72 -14.98
CA ARG A 70 3.66 7.22 -14.74
C ARG A 70 3.68 8.34 -13.71
N GLU A 71 2.66 9.18 -13.69
CA GLU A 71 2.52 10.23 -12.67
C GLU A 71 2.21 9.62 -11.31
N ALA A 72 1.32 8.63 -11.27
CA ALA A 72 1.01 7.88 -10.05
C ALA A 72 2.25 7.17 -9.51
N TRP A 73 3.05 6.56 -10.39
CA TRP A 73 4.35 5.97 -10.04
C TRP A 73 5.31 7.01 -9.45
N GLN A 74 5.49 8.16 -10.10
CA GLN A 74 6.41 9.19 -9.63
C GLN A 74 6.04 9.65 -8.22
N LYS A 75 4.75 9.91 -7.98
CA LYS A 75 4.22 10.29 -6.67
C LYS A 75 4.45 9.22 -5.60
N ALA A 76 4.24 7.94 -5.93
CA ALA A 76 4.48 6.83 -5.00
C ALA A 76 5.97 6.65 -4.70
N PHE A 77 6.82 6.71 -5.74
CA PHE A 77 8.26 6.52 -5.64
C PHE A 77 8.95 7.66 -4.85
N GLU A 78 8.42 8.88 -4.92
CA GLU A 78 8.93 10.03 -4.16
C GLU A 78 8.77 9.87 -2.64
N THR A 79 7.75 9.15 -2.17
CA THR A 79 7.53 8.90 -0.72
C THR A 79 8.74 8.25 -0.06
N ASP A 80 9.32 7.24 -0.71
CA ASP A 80 10.52 6.56 -0.27
C ASP A 80 11.24 5.96 -1.49
N LYS A 81 12.39 6.55 -1.86
CA LYS A 81 13.16 6.13 -3.03
C LYS A 81 14.03 4.89 -2.76
N GLN A 82 14.20 4.49 -1.49
CA GLN A 82 15.08 3.39 -1.10
C GLN A 82 14.32 2.07 -0.95
N ALA A 83 13.15 2.10 -0.30
CA ALA A 83 12.34 0.91 -0.05
C ALA A 83 11.86 0.11 -1.29
N PRO A 84 11.59 0.72 -2.47
CA PRO A 84 11.09 0.01 -3.65
C PRO A 84 12.01 -1.10 -4.18
N PHE A 85 13.31 -1.07 -3.84
CA PHE A 85 14.26 -2.09 -4.28
C PHE A 85 13.88 -3.47 -3.72
N GLY A 86 13.54 -4.40 -4.62
CA GLY A 86 13.06 -5.74 -4.30
C GLY A 86 11.70 -5.73 -3.62
N GLY A 87 10.87 -4.72 -3.89
CA GLY A 87 9.49 -4.62 -3.42
C GLY A 87 8.49 -5.26 -4.38
N VAL A 88 7.22 -5.02 -4.09
CA VAL A 88 6.06 -5.38 -4.92
C VAL A 88 5.44 -4.11 -5.48
N ILE A 89 5.29 -4.04 -6.80
CA ILE A 89 4.59 -2.92 -7.45
C ILE A 89 3.16 -3.35 -7.77
N VAL A 90 2.22 -2.51 -7.34
CA VAL A 90 0.79 -2.73 -7.46
C VAL A 90 0.22 -1.67 -8.37
N VAL A 91 -0.56 -2.08 -9.37
CA VAL A 91 -1.23 -1.18 -10.30
C VAL A 91 -2.71 -1.58 -10.36
N ASN A 92 -3.63 -0.63 -10.22
CA ASN A 92 -5.08 -0.93 -10.26
C ASN A 92 -5.71 -0.78 -11.66
N ARG A 93 -4.87 -0.77 -12.70
CA ARG A 93 -5.18 -0.64 -14.12
C ARG A 93 -4.24 -1.53 -14.94
N SER A 94 -4.51 -1.69 -16.23
CA SER A 94 -3.58 -2.41 -17.11
C SER A 94 -2.19 -1.78 -17.04
N MET A 95 -1.16 -2.62 -16.89
CA MET A 95 0.22 -2.18 -16.93
C MET A 95 0.58 -1.74 -18.35
N THR A 96 0.87 -0.45 -18.52
CA THR A 96 1.23 0.14 -19.82
C THR A 96 2.72 0.00 -20.11
N LEU A 97 3.09 0.05 -21.40
CA LEU A 97 4.51 0.03 -21.81
C LEU A 97 5.30 1.20 -21.21
N GLY A 98 4.67 2.37 -21.12
CA GLY A 98 5.28 3.58 -20.56
C GLY A 98 5.72 3.39 -19.11
N LEU A 99 4.82 2.88 -18.27
CA LEU A 99 5.15 2.58 -16.87
C LEU A 99 6.12 1.39 -16.76
N ALA A 100 5.91 0.33 -17.56
CA ALA A 100 6.77 -0.84 -17.55
C ALA A 100 8.25 -0.50 -17.86
N ARG A 101 8.52 0.46 -18.75
CA ARG A 101 9.88 0.95 -19.02
C ARG A 101 10.54 1.50 -17.78
N ILE A 102 9.86 2.38 -17.05
CA ILE A 102 10.36 2.99 -15.81
C ILE A 102 10.64 1.92 -14.76
N ILE A 103 9.67 1.04 -14.50
CA ILE A 103 9.82 -0.01 -13.47
C ILE A 103 10.92 -1.01 -13.85
N SER A 104 11.13 -1.28 -15.14
CA SER A 104 12.14 -2.25 -15.59
C SER A 104 13.58 -1.86 -15.23
N GLU A 105 13.84 -0.60 -14.90
CA GLU A 105 15.15 -0.12 -14.44
C GLU A 105 15.41 -0.47 -12.97
N ILE A 106 14.36 -0.78 -12.21
CA ILE A 106 14.43 -1.09 -10.79
C ILE A 106 14.37 -2.61 -10.60
N PHE A 107 15.11 -3.10 -9.60
CA PHE A 107 14.96 -4.49 -9.18
C PHE A 107 13.61 -4.63 -8.44
N THR A 108 12.70 -5.41 -9.00
CA THR A 108 11.36 -5.66 -8.46
C THR A 108 11.12 -7.16 -8.36
N ASP A 109 10.54 -7.63 -7.25
CA ASP A 109 10.28 -9.07 -7.05
C ASP A 109 8.94 -9.51 -7.67
N VAL A 110 7.90 -8.70 -7.48
CA VAL A 110 6.53 -8.93 -7.98
C VAL A 110 5.97 -7.64 -8.59
N ILE A 111 5.31 -7.76 -9.74
CA ILE A 111 4.39 -6.74 -10.26
C ILE A 111 3.02 -7.39 -10.36
N ILE A 112 2.00 -6.71 -9.84
CA ILE A 112 0.61 -7.15 -9.87
C ILE A 112 -0.29 -6.07 -10.47
N ALA A 113 -1.14 -6.49 -11.40
CA ALA A 113 -2.10 -5.64 -12.09
C ALA A 113 -3.32 -6.46 -12.55
N PRO A 114 -4.48 -5.84 -12.81
CA PRO A 114 -5.62 -6.51 -13.45
C PRO A 114 -5.28 -7.10 -14.83
N ASP A 115 -4.41 -6.43 -15.59
CA ASP A 115 -3.94 -6.89 -16.88
C ASP A 115 -2.59 -6.24 -17.25
N PHE A 116 -1.97 -6.68 -18.34
CA PHE A 116 -0.74 -6.15 -18.89
C PHE A 116 -0.87 -5.98 -20.40
N ASP A 117 -0.57 -4.78 -20.90
CA ASP A 117 -0.46 -4.55 -22.34
C ASP A 117 0.60 -5.51 -22.93
N ALA A 118 0.39 -5.99 -24.16
CA ALA A 118 1.22 -7.04 -24.74
C ALA A 118 2.71 -6.66 -24.82
N ASP A 119 3.00 -5.41 -25.17
CA ASP A 119 4.34 -4.85 -25.24
C ASP A 119 4.97 -4.61 -23.86
N ALA A 120 4.18 -4.17 -22.88
CA ALA A 120 4.57 -4.05 -21.48
C ALA A 120 4.97 -5.42 -20.90
N ARG A 121 4.13 -6.44 -21.13
CA ARG A 121 4.40 -7.83 -20.72
C ARG A 121 5.68 -8.34 -21.37
N ALA A 122 5.83 -8.19 -22.68
CA ALA A 122 7.01 -8.64 -23.41
C ALA A 122 8.31 -7.98 -22.89
N LEU A 123 8.25 -6.68 -22.55
CA LEU A 123 9.38 -5.97 -21.94
C LEU A 123 9.74 -6.55 -20.57
N LEU A 124 8.76 -6.67 -19.68
CA LEU A 124 8.97 -7.12 -18.30
C LEU A 124 9.41 -8.60 -18.23
N GLN A 125 8.94 -9.44 -19.16
CA GLN A 125 9.33 -10.85 -19.26
C GLN A 125 10.83 -11.06 -19.56
N LYS A 126 11.55 -10.03 -20.04
CA LYS A 126 13.01 -10.08 -20.17
C LYS A 126 13.72 -10.23 -18.82
N LYS A 127 13.09 -9.82 -17.72
CA LYS A 127 13.60 -10.02 -16.35
C LYS A 127 13.24 -11.42 -15.86
N LYS A 128 14.14 -12.39 -16.03
CA LYS A 128 13.93 -13.82 -15.72
C LYS A 128 13.31 -14.10 -14.33
N ASN A 129 13.68 -13.31 -13.32
CA ASN A 129 13.27 -13.55 -11.94
C ASN A 129 11.98 -12.83 -11.53
N LEU A 130 11.58 -11.79 -12.27
CA LEU A 130 10.44 -10.95 -11.95
C LEU A 130 9.14 -11.75 -12.09
N ARG A 131 8.27 -11.70 -11.07
CA ARG A 131 6.95 -12.32 -11.13
C ARG A 131 5.93 -11.31 -11.63
N LEU A 132 5.23 -11.68 -12.70
CA LEU A 132 4.08 -10.92 -13.19
C LEU A 132 2.81 -11.65 -12.75
N ILE A 133 1.97 -10.98 -11.97
CA ILE A 133 0.75 -11.53 -11.40
C ILE A 133 -0.43 -10.77 -11.98
N GLN A 134 -1.34 -11.50 -12.62
CA GLN A 134 -2.62 -10.96 -13.04
C GLN A 134 -3.64 -11.13 -11.91
N MET A 135 -4.32 -10.05 -11.55
CA MET A 135 -5.41 -10.03 -10.58
C MET A 135 -6.75 -10.15 -11.31
N LEU A 136 -7.45 -11.26 -11.13
CA LEU A 136 -8.71 -11.55 -11.83
C LEU A 136 -9.91 -10.85 -11.15
N PRO A 137 -11.02 -10.60 -11.88
CA PRO A 137 -12.17 -9.85 -11.35
C PRO A 137 -12.75 -10.39 -10.04
N GLY A 138 -12.79 -11.72 -9.85
CA GLY A 138 -13.36 -12.37 -8.66
C GLY A 138 -12.61 -12.14 -7.35
N VAL A 139 -11.47 -11.45 -7.39
CA VAL A 139 -10.66 -11.12 -6.20
C VAL A 139 -11.42 -10.21 -5.25
N ALA A 140 -12.22 -9.27 -5.76
CA ALA A 140 -12.95 -8.32 -4.92
C ALA A 140 -13.96 -9.05 -4.01
N GLU A 141 -14.69 -10.02 -4.56
CA GLU A 141 -15.62 -10.86 -3.80
C GLU A 141 -14.86 -11.77 -2.82
N ALA A 142 -13.76 -12.39 -3.24
CA ALA A 142 -12.97 -13.27 -2.38
C ALA A 142 -12.38 -12.55 -1.15
N LEU A 143 -12.00 -11.27 -1.28
CA LEU A 143 -11.51 -10.47 -0.15
C LEU A 143 -12.62 -10.11 0.87
N THR A 144 -13.90 -10.35 0.54
CA THR A 144 -14.98 -10.17 1.52
C THR A 144 -15.18 -11.39 2.42
N GLU A 145 -14.58 -12.54 2.08
CA GLU A 145 -14.69 -13.76 2.87
C GLU A 145 -14.08 -13.59 4.28
N PRO A 146 -14.57 -14.34 5.29
CA PRO A 146 -14.02 -14.28 6.65
C PRO A 146 -12.53 -14.57 6.71
N THR A 147 -11.79 -13.78 7.50
CA THR A 147 -10.38 -14.04 7.76
C THR A 147 -10.22 -15.14 8.79
N ILE A 148 -9.40 -16.15 8.46
CA ILE A 148 -9.06 -17.26 9.34
C ILE A 148 -7.61 -17.10 9.82
N ARG A 149 -7.38 -17.20 11.14
CA ARG A 149 -6.04 -17.20 11.74
C ARG A 149 -5.83 -18.42 12.61
N SER A 150 -4.64 -19.03 12.52
CA SER A 150 -4.26 -20.13 13.40
C SER A 150 -4.05 -19.63 14.84
N ALA A 151 -4.44 -20.44 15.81
CA ALA A 151 -4.12 -20.26 17.23
C ALA A 151 -3.68 -21.60 17.85
N PRO A 152 -2.95 -21.62 18.98
CA PRO A 152 -2.67 -22.87 19.68
C PRO A 152 -3.97 -23.62 20.01
N GLY A 153 -4.14 -24.82 19.44
CA GLY A 153 -5.32 -25.67 19.66
C GLY A 153 -6.55 -25.33 18.82
N GLY A 154 -6.49 -24.41 17.85
CA GLY A 154 -7.65 -24.10 17.02
C GLY A 154 -7.45 -23.01 15.96
N VAL A 155 -8.56 -22.43 15.50
CA VAL A 155 -8.59 -21.31 14.55
C VAL A 155 -9.49 -20.19 15.07
N MET A 156 -9.10 -18.95 14.80
CA MET A 156 -9.92 -17.76 14.99
C MET A 156 -10.51 -17.37 13.63
N VAL A 157 -11.79 -17.02 13.60
CA VAL A 157 -12.51 -16.58 12.40
C VAL A 157 -13.12 -15.21 12.70
N MET A 158 -12.92 -14.25 11.80
CA MET A 158 -13.45 -12.89 11.93
C MET A 158 -13.91 -12.36 10.57
N ASP A 159 -14.78 -11.36 10.57
CA ASP A 159 -15.16 -10.64 9.35
C ASP A 159 -13.92 -9.98 8.70
N SER A 160 -13.94 -9.85 7.37
CA SER A 160 -12.90 -9.13 6.64
C SER A 160 -13.03 -7.62 6.83
N ASP A 161 -11.89 -6.94 6.96
CA ASP A 161 -11.82 -5.49 6.81
C ASP A 161 -11.65 -5.13 5.33
N SER A 162 -12.67 -5.41 4.52
CA SER A 162 -12.61 -5.32 3.05
C SER A 162 -12.80 -3.91 2.50
N ARG A 163 -13.18 -2.92 3.32
CA ARG A 163 -13.37 -1.52 2.89
C ARG A 163 -13.05 -0.50 3.99
N ALA A 164 -12.47 0.64 3.63
CA ALA A 164 -12.27 1.73 4.58
C ALA A 164 -13.62 2.31 5.07
N LEU A 165 -13.95 2.07 6.34
CA LEU A 165 -15.17 2.58 6.97
C LEU A 165 -15.00 4.03 7.46
N GLY A 166 -16.12 4.70 7.72
CA GLY A 166 -16.12 6.01 8.39
C GLY A 166 -15.76 7.19 7.50
N LEU A 167 -15.57 6.96 6.20
CA LEU A 167 -15.30 8.00 5.21
C LEU A 167 -16.54 8.85 4.91
N ASP A 168 -17.76 8.38 5.10
CA ASP A 168 -18.93 9.23 4.83
C ASP A 168 -19.11 10.30 5.92
N ASP A 169 -19.54 11.49 5.51
CA ASP A 169 -19.88 12.62 6.39
C ASP A 169 -18.76 12.94 7.40
N LEU A 170 -17.56 13.23 6.89
CA LEU A 170 -16.41 13.61 7.74
C LEU A 170 -16.63 15.01 8.34
N GLU A 171 -17.32 15.87 7.61
CA GLU A 171 -17.64 17.25 7.93
C GLU A 171 -18.44 17.35 9.23
N SER A 172 -19.39 16.43 9.48
CA SER A 172 -20.14 16.41 10.75
C SER A 172 -19.33 15.94 11.96
N LYS A 173 -18.15 15.34 11.72
CA LYS A 173 -17.29 14.75 12.76
C LYS A 173 -16.17 15.69 13.23
N VAL A 174 -16.06 16.89 12.64
CA VAL A 174 -15.01 17.87 12.98
C VAL A 174 -15.03 18.22 14.46
N LYS A 175 -13.88 18.12 15.13
CA LYS A 175 -13.70 18.42 16.57
C LYS A 175 -12.86 19.67 16.84
N THR A 176 -12.46 20.39 15.79
CA THR A 176 -11.59 21.58 15.85
C THR A 176 -12.34 22.85 15.44
N ILE A 177 -11.82 24.01 15.84
CA ILE A 177 -12.40 25.33 15.48
C ILE A 177 -12.31 25.58 13.97
N ARG A 178 -11.17 25.25 13.35
CA ARG A 178 -10.99 25.36 11.90
C ARG A 178 -11.59 24.11 11.25
N PRO A 179 -12.60 24.24 10.37
CA PRO A 179 -13.04 23.12 9.55
C PRO A 179 -12.00 22.84 8.45
N PRO A 180 -11.87 21.58 8.00
CA PRO A 180 -11.04 21.25 6.85
C PRO A 180 -11.64 21.84 5.57
N THR A 181 -10.77 22.21 4.64
CA THR A 181 -11.16 22.55 3.27
C THR A 181 -11.59 21.31 2.48
N ARG A 182 -12.21 21.50 1.31
CA ARG A 182 -12.57 20.40 0.42
C ARG A 182 -11.36 19.54 0.03
N ASP A 183 -10.23 20.18 -0.29
CA ASP A 183 -9.02 19.47 -0.70
C ASP A 183 -8.41 18.69 0.48
N GLU A 184 -8.45 19.25 1.69
CA GLU A 184 -8.05 18.55 2.91
C GLU A 184 -8.96 17.35 3.21
N LEU A 185 -10.27 17.46 2.98
CA LEU A 185 -11.20 16.34 3.14
C LEU A 185 -10.90 15.20 2.15
N GLU A 186 -10.61 15.52 0.89
CA GLU A 186 -10.19 14.50 -0.08
C GLU A 186 -8.83 13.88 0.29
N ALA A 187 -7.90 14.68 0.80
CA ALA A 187 -6.65 14.17 1.37
C ALA A 187 -6.87 13.25 2.56
N MET A 188 -7.81 13.59 3.48
CA MET A 188 -8.16 12.74 4.61
C MET A 188 -8.74 11.40 4.12
N ARG A 189 -9.60 11.42 3.10
CA ARG A 189 -10.14 10.20 2.47
C ARG A 189 -9.05 9.34 1.86
N PHE A 190 -8.08 9.96 1.17
CA PHE A 190 -6.93 9.25 0.61
C PHE A 190 -6.07 8.63 1.72
N GLY A 191 -5.64 9.43 2.69
CA GLY A 191 -4.76 8.95 3.77
C GLY A 191 -5.42 7.88 4.65
N TRP A 192 -6.72 7.97 4.90
CA TRP A 192 -7.46 6.96 5.66
C TRP A 192 -7.52 5.61 4.94
N ARG A 193 -7.73 5.62 3.61
CA ARG A 193 -7.64 4.38 2.81
C ARG A 193 -6.25 3.77 2.89
N VAL A 194 -5.18 4.57 2.83
CA VAL A 194 -3.81 4.06 2.90
C VAL A 194 -3.46 3.54 4.30
N VAL A 195 -3.78 4.28 5.38
CA VAL A 195 -3.33 3.92 6.74
C VAL A 195 -3.88 2.58 7.21
N LYS A 196 -5.06 2.18 6.73
CA LYS A 196 -5.66 0.85 6.95
C LYS A 196 -4.71 -0.29 6.54
N HIS A 197 -3.91 -0.10 5.49
CA HIS A 197 -3.00 -1.12 4.94
C HIS A 197 -1.60 -1.09 5.57
N VAL A 198 -1.35 -0.17 6.50
CA VAL A 198 -0.08 -0.05 7.21
C VAL A 198 -0.18 -0.80 8.54
N LYS A 199 0.79 -1.66 8.87
CA LYS A 199 0.77 -2.40 10.13
C LYS A 199 0.85 -1.44 11.32
N SER A 200 0.01 -1.70 12.34
CA SER A 200 -0.13 -0.87 13.53
C SER A 200 1.13 -0.85 14.43
N ASN A 201 1.41 0.23 15.15
CA ASN A 201 0.75 1.53 15.06
C ASN A 201 1.17 2.27 13.78
N ALA A 202 0.21 2.83 13.05
CA ALA A 202 0.45 3.43 11.75
C ALA A 202 0.17 4.94 11.73
N ILE A 203 1.08 5.69 11.09
CA ILE A 203 0.92 7.11 10.78
C ILE A 203 1.21 7.32 9.30
N VAL A 204 0.30 7.99 8.59
CA VAL A 204 0.46 8.35 7.18
C VAL A 204 0.30 9.86 7.02
N PHE A 205 1.30 10.51 6.44
CA PHE A 205 1.21 11.89 5.97
C PHE A 205 0.88 11.85 4.48
N ALA A 206 -0.13 12.61 4.05
CA ALA A 206 -0.59 12.53 2.67
C ALA A 206 -1.25 13.81 2.15
N THR A 207 -1.36 13.90 0.84
CA THR A 207 -2.25 14.83 0.12
C THR A 207 -3.38 14.04 -0.54
N SER A 208 -4.23 14.69 -1.34
CA SER A 208 -5.35 14.03 -2.04
C SER A 208 -4.91 13.03 -3.12
N ASP A 209 -3.64 13.01 -3.49
CA ASP A 209 -3.13 12.17 -4.57
C ASP A 209 -1.88 11.37 -4.26
N ARG A 210 -1.25 11.53 -3.08
CA ARG A 210 -0.04 10.79 -2.73
C ARG A 210 0.24 10.71 -1.24
N THR A 211 0.97 9.68 -0.86
CA THR A 211 1.68 9.63 0.43
C THR A 211 2.92 10.50 0.39
N LEU A 212 3.22 11.20 1.48
CA LEU A 212 4.45 11.95 1.67
C LEU A 212 5.38 11.27 2.68
N ALA A 213 4.80 10.58 3.66
CA ALA A 213 5.55 9.79 4.63
C ALA A 213 4.69 8.72 5.27
N ILE A 214 5.33 7.61 5.65
CA ILE A 214 4.66 6.47 6.29
C ILE A 214 5.53 5.99 7.46
N GLY A 215 4.91 5.88 8.63
CA GLY A 215 5.49 5.27 9.82
C GLY A 215 4.70 4.01 10.17
N ALA A 216 5.35 2.85 10.10
CA ALA A 216 4.70 1.55 10.21
C ALA A 216 5.24 0.73 11.39
N GLY A 217 4.35 -0.04 12.02
CA GLY A 217 4.71 -1.22 12.83
C GLY A 217 5.36 -0.93 14.18
N GLN A 218 5.22 0.28 14.74
CA GLN A 218 5.85 0.60 16.02
C GLN A 218 4.94 0.30 17.21
N MET A 219 5.57 -0.10 18.32
CA MET A 219 4.90 -0.30 19.61
C MET A 219 4.34 1.01 20.18
N SER A 220 4.98 2.14 19.87
CA SER A 220 4.53 3.49 20.23
C SER A 220 4.16 4.28 18.98
N ARG A 221 3.02 4.95 19.02
CA ARG A 221 2.54 5.76 17.88
C ARG A 221 3.35 7.03 17.66
N VAL A 222 3.93 7.57 18.72
CA VAL A 222 4.86 8.72 18.62
C VAL A 222 6.09 8.32 17.81
N ASP A 223 6.57 7.08 17.96
CA ASP A 223 7.71 6.60 17.20
C ASP A 223 7.35 6.39 15.72
N SER A 224 6.15 5.87 15.41
CA SER A 224 5.66 5.86 14.01
C SER A 224 5.62 7.27 13.41
N CYS A 225 5.14 8.26 14.16
CA CYS A 225 5.13 9.66 13.72
C CYS A 225 6.55 10.19 13.45
N ARG A 226 7.48 9.99 14.39
CA ARG A 226 8.89 10.38 14.25
C ARG A 226 9.58 9.73 13.07
N ILE A 227 9.34 8.43 12.85
CA ILE A 227 9.89 7.68 11.71
C ILE A 227 9.36 8.25 10.39
N ALA A 228 8.05 8.51 10.30
CA ALA A 228 7.46 9.12 9.11
C ALA A 228 8.11 10.48 8.80
N ILE A 229 8.21 11.37 9.80
CA ILE A 229 8.84 12.69 9.63
C ILE A 229 10.30 12.56 9.21
N TRP A 230 11.07 11.67 9.85
CA TRP A 230 12.46 11.41 9.47
C TRP A 230 12.58 10.94 8.01
N LYS A 231 11.73 9.99 7.59
CA LYS A 231 11.71 9.49 6.22
C LYS A 231 11.33 10.57 5.19
N ALA A 232 10.40 11.45 5.52
CA ALA A 232 10.07 12.61 4.68
C ALA A 232 11.28 13.51 4.43
N LYS A 233 12.05 13.79 5.50
CA LYS A 233 13.27 14.61 5.44
C LYS A 233 14.35 13.96 4.58
N GLU A 234 14.59 12.67 4.75
CA GLU A 234 15.51 11.90 3.90
C GLU A 234 15.08 11.91 2.42
N ALA A 235 13.78 11.89 2.15
CA ALA A 235 13.23 12.00 0.80
C ALA A 235 13.26 13.43 0.23
N GLY A 236 13.54 14.44 1.05
CA GLY A 236 13.46 15.86 0.68
C GLY A 236 12.04 16.36 0.47
N LEU A 237 11.04 15.74 1.09
CA LEU A 237 9.63 16.10 0.97
C LEU A 237 9.18 17.04 2.10
N SER A 238 8.47 18.10 1.74
CA SER A 238 7.81 18.96 2.72
C SER A 238 6.50 18.34 3.19
N LEU A 239 6.29 18.30 4.51
CA LEU A 239 5.03 17.87 5.14
C LEU A 239 4.07 19.04 5.40
N LYS A 240 4.40 20.25 4.93
CA LYS A 240 3.58 21.44 5.15
C LYS A 240 2.26 21.35 4.37
N GLY A 241 1.14 21.53 5.07
CA GLY A 241 -0.19 21.54 4.46
C GLY A 241 -0.73 20.15 4.09
N CYS A 242 -0.03 19.08 4.45
CA CYS A 242 -0.54 17.72 4.30
C CYS A 242 -1.48 17.36 5.46
N ILE A 243 -2.23 16.26 5.29
CA ILE A 243 -3.01 15.66 6.38
C ILE A 243 -2.18 14.58 7.07
N VAL A 244 -2.66 14.17 8.26
CA VAL A 244 -2.11 13.04 9.01
C VAL A 244 -3.24 12.08 9.32
N ALA A 245 -3.10 10.83 8.89
CA ALA A 245 -4.01 9.74 9.20
C ALA A 245 -3.34 8.77 10.17
N SER A 246 -4.08 8.32 11.17
CA SER A 246 -3.65 7.26 12.10
C SER A 246 -4.68 6.15 12.12
N ASP A 247 -4.23 4.90 12.13
CA ASP A 247 -5.08 3.71 12.20
C ASP A 247 -5.91 3.62 13.50
N ALA A 248 -5.55 4.36 14.54
CA ALA A 248 -6.26 4.39 15.81
C ALA A 248 -6.19 5.76 16.50
N MET A 249 -6.89 5.91 17.63
CA MET A 249 -6.93 7.17 18.40
C MET A 249 -5.59 7.51 19.08
N PHE A 250 -5.13 8.76 18.99
CA PHE A 250 -3.96 9.20 19.76
C PHE A 250 -4.28 9.13 21.28
N PRO A 251 -3.53 8.33 22.07
CA PRO A 251 -3.81 8.20 23.50
C PRO A 251 -3.42 9.47 24.27
N PHE A 252 -2.43 10.21 23.77
CA PHE A 252 -1.93 11.45 24.33
C PHE A 252 -1.67 12.49 23.22
N PRO A 253 -1.56 13.78 23.55
CA PRO A 253 -1.34 14.84 22.56
C PRO A 253 0.03 14.80 21.88
N ASP A 254 1.03 14.16 22.48
CA ASP A 254 2.43 14.13 22.02
C ASP A 254 2.59 13.66 20.58
N GLY A 255 1.87 12.63 20.14
CA GLY A 255 1.89 12.16 18.76
C GLY A 255 1.35 13.19 17.77
N LEU A 256 0.29 13.91 18.16
CA LEU A 256 -0.30 14.98 17.35
C LEU A 256 0.60 16.22 17.33
N ILE A 257 1.20 16.57 18.47
CA ILE A 257 2.16 17.66 18.60
C ILE A 257 3.39 17.38 17.72
N ALA A 258 3.97 16.18 17.80
CA ALA A 258 5.09 15.78 16.96
C ALA A 258 4.77 15.91 15.47
N ALA A 259 3.54 15.55 15.06
CA ALA A 259 3.09 15.70 13.68
C ALA A 259 2.96 17.17 13.24
N ALA A 260 2.62 18.07 14.17
CA ALA A 260 2.42 19.49 13.91
C ALA A 260 3.70 20.34 14.03
N GLU A 261 4.68 19.93 14.85
CA GLU A 261 5.92 20.68 15.11
C GLU A 261 6.80 20.81 13.88
N ASP A 262 6.79 19.83 12.97
CA ASP A 262 7.57 19.89 11.72
C ASP A 262 7.06 20.96 10.74
N TRP A 263 5.90 21.57 10.98
CA TRP A 263 5.39 22.70 10.18
C TRP A 263 6.03 24.05 10.56
N ARG A 264 6.74 24.12 11.70
CA ARG A 264 7.23 25.37 12.29
C ARG A 264 8.70 25.67 12.03
N VAL A 265 9.37 24.85 11.21
CA VAL A 265 10.75 25.07 10.73
C VAL A 265 10.71 25.29 9.22
#